data_AF-A0A0Q4BB42-F1
#
_entry.id   AF-A0A0Q4BB42-F1
#
_cell.length_a   1.000
_cell.length_b   1.000
_cell.length_c   1.000
_cell.angle_alpha   90.00
_cell.angle_beta   90.00
_cell.angle_gamma   90.00
#
_symmetry.space_group_name_H-M   'P 1'
#
loop_
_entity.id
_entity.type
_entity.pdbx_description
1 polymer ?
#
loop_
_entity_poly.entity_id
_entity_poly.type
_entity_poly.pdbx_seq_one_letter_code
_entity_poly.pdbx_strand_id
1 'polypeptide(L)'
;MRGHDDPIAVNPGFRKPVFSRTEIREIAGAVTLLSVAMAIVLSGGLAGLYRTGPGMFILLLAISAVLIVFSFLLHELAHKFTAQKYGAWAEFRMYPGGLMLAIVMSLFGFLFAAPGAVYINGRITEEMNGRISMAGPLVNLLLATSAVAFVPFTTGILSDVAFMMAYFNAFLALFNMLPIPPLDGSKIFRWNRAPILPCSAGGSWCWHSHS
;
A
#
# COMPACT_ATOMS: atom_id res chain seq x y z
N MET A 1 1.02 -14.29 -33.84
CA MET A 1 -0.27 -13.59 -33.88
C MET A 1 -1.37 -14.54 -33.41
N ARG A 2 -1.85 -14.35 -32.18
CA ARG A 2 -3.18 -14.70 -31.65
C ARG A 2 -3.50 -13.48 -30.77
N GLY A 3 -4.19 -12.49 -31.31
CA GLY A 3 -5.65 -12.48 -31.33
C GLY A 3 -6.10 -11.67 -30.13
N HIS A 4 -6.14 -10.35 -30.32
CA HIS A 4 -6.88 -9.40 -29.48
C HIS A 4 -8.33 -9.89 -29.37
N ASP A 5 -8.99 -9.63 -28.25
CA ASP A 5 -10.45 -9.83 -28.03
C ASP A 5 -10.92 -11.20 -27.52
N ASP A 6 -10.26 -11.77 -26.52
CA ASP A 6 -11.03 -12.48 -25.50
C ASP A 6 -11.63 -11.41 -24.57
N PRO A 7 -12.97 -11.22 -24.50
CA PRO A 7 -13.54 -10.43 -23.43
C PRO A 7 -13.13 -11.15 -22.14
N ILE A 8 -12.25 -10.54 -21.33
CA ILE A 8 -11.97 -11.04 -19.99
C ILE A 8 -13.32 -11.05 -19.29
N ALA A 9 -13.93 -12.22 -19.23
CA ALA A 9 -15.22 -12.44 -18.63
C ALA A 9 -15.06 -12.14 -17.14
N VAL A 10 -15.37 -10.91 -16.76
CA VAL A 10 -15.57 -10.49 -15.37
C VAL A 10 -16.84 -11.22 -14.93
N ASN A 11 -16.67 -12.44 -14.44
CA ASN A 11 -17.80 -13.31 -14.06
C ASN A 11 -18.40 -12.81 -12.74
N PRO A 12 -19.74 -12.79 -12.60
CA PRO A 12 -20.43 -12.18 -11.47
C PRO A 12 -20.28 -13.04 -10.21
N GLY A 13 -20.21 -12.39 -9.05
CA GLY A 13 -20.25 -13.03 -7.75
C GLY A 13 -18.93 -12.98 -6.98
N PHE A 14 -19.06 -12.72 -5.69
CA PHE A 14 -18.00 -12.64 -4.68
C PHE A 14 -17.05 -13.83 -4.78
N ARG A 15 -15.84 -13.64 -5.33
CA ARG A 15 -14.79 -14.67 -5.29
C ARG A 15 -13.99 -14.49 -4.02
N LYS A 16 -13.75 -15.61 -3.32
CA LYS A 16 -12.75 -15.69 -2.24
C LYS A 16 -11.47 -14.99 -2.68
N PRO A 17 -10.74 -14.29 -1.80
CA PRO A 17 -9.49 -13.63 -2.18
C PRO A 17 -8.56 -14.62 -2.87
N VAL A 18 -8.19 -14.32 -4.11
CA VAL A 18 -7.32 -15.20 -4.91
C VAL A 18 -5.91 -14.63 -4.92
N PHE A 19 -4.93 -15.50 -4.70
CA PHE A 19 -3.51 -15.18 -4.87
C PHE A 19 -2.91 -16.10 -5.91
N SER A 20 -2.12 -15.54 -6.82
CA SER A 20 -1.33 -16.35 -7.74
C SER A 20 -0.02 -16.79 -7.07
N ARG A 21 0.59 -17.87 -7.57
CA ARG A 21 1.92 -18.29 -7.10
C ARG A 21 2.99 -17.22 -7.38
N THR A 22 2.84 -16.49 -8.47
CA THR A 22 3.77 -15.43 -8.85
C THR A 22 3.63 -14.25 -7.90
N GLU A 23 2.40 -13.83 -7.62
CA GLU A 23 2.11 -12.77 -6.65
C GLU A 23 2.69 -13.07 -5.26
N ILE A 24 2.50 -14.30 -4.74
CA ILE A 24 3.03 -14.68 -3.43
C ILE A 24 4.56 -14.57 -3.40
N ARG A 25 5.22 -14.99 -4.49
CA ARG A 25 6.69 -14.89 -4.61
C ARG A 25 7.14 -13.42 -4.66
N GLU A 26 6.43 -12.58 -5.39
CA GLU A 26 6.74 -11.15 -5.53
C GLU A 26 6.46 -10.39 -4.22
N ILE A 27 5.37 -10.69 -3.52
CA ILE A 27 5.08 -10.18 -2.17
C ILE A 27 6.19 -10.59 -1.20
N ALA A 28 6.54 -11.88 -1.16
CA ALA A 28 7.59 -12.38 -0.29
C ALA A 28 8.93 -11.67 -0.59
N GLY A 29 9.30 -11.55 -1.86
CA GLY A 29 10.51 -10.84 -2.29
C GLY A 29 10.51 -9.37 -1.89
N ALA A 30 9.40 -8.65 -2.13
CA ALA A 30 9.27 -7.25 -1.75
C ALA A 30 9.35 -7.07 -0.23
N VAL A 31 8.61 -7.85 0.56
CA VAL A 31 8.64 -7.80 2.02
C VAL A 31 10.04 -8.08 2.54
N THR A 32 10.72 -9.12 2.05
CA THR A 32 12.08 -9.46 2.48
C THR A 32 13.06 -8.32 2.17
N LEU A 33 13.07 -7.81 0.93
CA LEU A 33 14.01 -6.76 0.52
C LEU A 33 13.77 -5.44 1.26
N LEU A 34 12.50 -5.04 1.43
CA LEU A 34 12.16 -3.85 2.21
C LEU A 34 12.52 -4.02 3.70
N SER A 35 12.35 -5.20 4.27
CA SER A 35 12.73 -5.48 5.65
C SER A 35 14.23 -5.36 5.85
N VAL A 36 15.02 -5.86 4.89
CA VAL A 36 16.48 -5.69 4.89
C VAL A 36 16.86 -4.21 4.74
N ALA A 37 16.28 -3.50 3.78
CA ALA A 37 16.54 -2.07 3.59
C ALA A 37 16.21 -1.25 4.85
N MET A 38 15.05 -1.50 5.47
CA MET A 38 14.65 -0.84 6.72
C MET A 38 15.61 -1.18 7.86
N ALA A 39 16.04 -2.44 8.01
CA ALA A 39 16.99 -2.84 9.04
C ALA A 39 18.34 -2.14 8.90
N ILE A 40 18.81 -1.94 7.67
CA ILE A 40 20.03 -1.18 7.38
C ILE A 40 19.83 0.28 7.79
N VAL A 41 18.70 0.92 7.45
CA VAL A 41 18.40 2.30 7.88
C VAL A 41 18.37 2.41 9.41
N LEU A 42 17.65 1.50 10.10
CA LEU A 42 17.56 1.49 11.56
C LEU A 42 18.91 1.24 12.23
N SER A 43 19.83 0.52 11.58
CA SER A 43 21.20 0.36 12.08
C SER A 43 22.04 1.63 11.97
N GLY A 44 21.62 2.61 11.16
CA GLY A 44 22.36 3.84 10.85
C GLY A 44 23.07 3.81 9.49
N GLY A 45 22.53 3.06 8.52
CA GLY A 45 23.12 2.90 7.18
C GLY A 45 24.44 2.12 7.20
N LEU A 46 25.33 2.41 6.25
CA LEU A 46 26.59 1.68 6.08
C LEU A 46 27.50 1.80 7.31
N ALA A 47 27.63 3.01 7.87
CA ALA A 47 28.40 3.23 9.09
C ALA A 47 27.78 2.53 10.31
N GLY A 48 26.46 2.35 10.30
CA GLY A 48 25.70 1.62 11.30
C GLY A 48 25.93 0.12 11.26
N LEU A 49 25.93 -0.46 10.05
CA LEU A 49 26.19 -1.88 9.83
C LEU A 49 27.55 -2.32 10.39
N TYR A 50 28.61 -1.53 10.19
CA TYR A 50 29.94 -1.86 10.74
C TYR A 50 29.99 -1.86 12.27
N ARG A 51 29.11 -1.09 12.93
CA ARG A 51 29.06 -0.97 14.39
C ARG A 51 28.05 -1.95 15.02
N THR A 52 27.09 -2.43 14.24
CA THR A 52 26.01 -3.26 14.72
C THR A 52 26.43 -4.73 14.73
N GLY A 53 26.50 -5.34 15.92
CA GLY A 53 26.80 -6.76 16.03
C GLY A 53 25.70 -7.64 15.38
N PRO A 54 26.02 -8.89 14.98
CA PRO A 54 25.08 -9.76 14.26
C PRO A 54 23.75 -9.99 14.99
N GLY A 55 23.78 -10.16 16.32
CA GLY A 55 22.57 -10.37 17.13
C GLY A 55 21.62 -9.16 17.12
N MET A 56 22.17 -7.95 17.23
CA MET A 56 21.37 -6.72 17.17
C MET A 56 20.81 -6.50 15.76
N PHE A 57 21.58 -6.82 14.71
CA PHE A 57 21.08 -6.71 13.35
C PHE A 57 19.92 -7.67 13.07
N ILE A 58 19.97 -8.91 13.59
CA ILE A 58 18.87 -9.87 13.48
C ILE A 58 17.61 -9.33 14.18
N LEU A 59 17.76 -8.70 15.36
CA LEU A 59 16.64 -8.08 16.06
C LEU A 59 16.04 -6.92 15.24
N LEU A 60 16.87 -6.03 14.68
CA LEU A 60 16.41 -4.94 13.80
C LEU A 60 15.72 -5.47 12.54
N LEU A 61 16.20 -6.58 11.98
CA LEU A 61 15.56 -7.24 10.83
C LEU A 61 14.18 -7.79 11.18
N ALA A 62 14.04 -8.42 12.35
CA ALA A 62 12.75 -8.91 12.83
C ALA A 62 11.76 -7.77 13.06
N ILE A 63 12.20 -6.68 13.71
CA ILE A 63 11.38 -5.46 13.90
C ILE A 63 10.97 -4.88 12.54
N SER A 64 11.91 -4.78 11.61
CA SER A 64 11.66 -4.26 10.26
C SER A 64 10.64 -5.09 9.51
N ALA A 65 10.71 -6.42 9.60
CA ALA A 65 9.73 -7.31 8.97
C ALA A 65 8.32 -7.09 9.51
N VAL A 66 8.17 -6.93 10.83
CA VAL A 66 6.89 -6.59 11.45
C VAL A 66 6.38 -5.24 10.93
N LEU A 67 7.21 -4.20 10.93
CA LEU A 67 6.82 -2.88 10.43
C LEU A 67 6.39 -2.91 8.96
N ILE A 68 7.14 -3.60 8.08
CA ILE A 68 6.83 -3.68 6.65
C ILE A 68 5.55 -4.48 6.39
N VAL A 69 5.35 -5.61 7.08
CA VAL A 69 4.12 -6.40 6.91
C VAL A 69 2.90 -5.59 7.30
N PHE A 70 2.92 -4.95 8.47
CA PHE A 70 1.75 -4.21 8.94
C PHE A 70 1.56 -2.88 8.20
N SER A 71 2.62 -2.18 7.81
CA SER A 71 2.47 -0.84 7.22
C SER A 71 2.33 -0.84 5.69
N PHE A 72 3.11 -1.66 4.99
CA PHE A 72 3.11 -1.71 3.53
C PHE A 72 2.24 -2.85 3.00
N LEU A 73 2.43 -4.08 3.49
CA LEU A 73 1.71 -5.21 2.90
C LEU A 73 0.21 -5.12 3.15
N LEU A 74 -0.23 -4.78 4.37
CA LEU A 74 -1.66 -4.61 4.64
C LEU A 74 -2.29 -3.47 3.83
N HIS A 75 -1.54 -2.40 3.55
CA HIS A 75 -1.96 -1.32 2.65
C HIS A 75 -2.27 -1.83 1.24
N GLU A 76 -1.32 -2.54 0.62
CA GLU A 76 -1.50 -3.11 -0.73
C GLU A 76 -2.62 -4.15 -0.77
N LEU A 77 -2.70 -4.99 0.27
CA LEU A 77 -3.78 -5.98 0.38
C LEU A 77 -5.16 -5.32 0.52
N ALA A 78 -5.25 -4.16 1.16
CA ALA A 78 -6.50 -3.41 1.25
C ALA A 78 -6.99 -2.95 -0.13
N HIS A 79 -6.10 -2.42 -0.98
CA HIS A 79 -6.43 -2.09 -2.37
C HIS A 79 -6.90 -3.33 -3.13
N LYS A 80 -6.13 -4.42 -3.04
CA LYS A 80 -6.43 -5.67 -3.73
C LYS A 80 -7.79 -6.24 -3.33
N PHE A 81 -8.03 -6.42 -2.03
CA PHE A 81 -9.27 -7.03 -1.56
C PHE A 81 -10.49 -6.16 -1.86
N THR A 82 -10.33 -4.83 -1.85
CA THR A 82 -11.40 -3.91 -2.24
C THR A 82 -11.69 -4.02 -3.74
N ALA A 83 -10.66 -4.11 -4.59
CA ALA A 83 -10.84 -4.33 -6.02
C ALA A 83 -11.49 -5.68 -6.34
N GLN A 84 -11.05 -6.76 -5.67
CA GLN A 84 -11.65 -8.08 -5.81
C GLN A 84 -13.11 -8.13 -5.34
N LYS A 85 -13.46 -7.35 -4.31
CA LYS A 85 -14.85 -7.19 -3.84
C LYS A 85 -15.75 -6.54 -4.90
N TYR A 86 -15.20 -5.66 -5.75
CA TYR A 86 -15.89 -5.11 -6.91
C TYR A 86 -15.92 -6.05 -8.13
N GLY A 87 -15.41 -7.27 -7.99
CA GLY A 87 -15.34 -8.26 -9.06
C GLY A 87 -14.20 -8.04 -10.04
N ALA A 88 -13.31 -7.07 -9.81
CA ALA A 88 -12.13 -6.90 -10.64
C ALA A 88 -11.06 -7.95 -10.32
N TRP A 89 -10.30 -8.31 -11.34
CA TRP A 89 -9.04 -9.01 -11.15
C TRP A 89 -8.04 -8.04 -10.54
N ALA A 90 -7.34 -8.46 -9.48
CA ALA A 90 -6.31 -7.66 -8.83
C ALA A 90 -5.15 -8.52 -8.35
N GLU A 91 -3.92 -8.09 -8.65
CA GLU A 91 -2.68 -8.80 -8.31
C GLU A 91 -1.56 -7.82 -7.99
N PHE A 92 -0.85 -8.02 -6.87
CA PHE A 92 0.36 -7.27 -6.57
C PHE A 92 1.48 -7.64 -7.54
N ARG A 93 2.16 -6.62 -8.10
CA ARG A 93 3.38 -6.80 -8.87
C ARG A 93 4.51 -5.97 -8.30
N MET A 94 5.63 -6.62 -8.01
CA MET A 94 6.82 -5.94 -7.50
C MET A 94 7.51 -5.14 -8.60
N TYR A 95 8.16 -4.05 -8.21
CA TYR A 95 9.03 -3.26 -9.07
C TYR A 95 10.50 -3.44 -8.64
N PRO A 96 11.27 -4.34 -9.29
CA PRO A 96 12.63 -4.66 -8.88
C PRO A 96 13.57 -3.45 -8.83
N GLY A 97 13.42 -2.51 -9.77
CA GLY A 97 14.23 -1.29 -9.81
C GLY A 97 14.04 -0.42 -8.57
N GLY A 98 12.80 -0.27 -8.09
CA GLY A 98 12.49 0.49 -6.90
C GLY A 98 12.90 -0.20 -5.60
N LEU A 99 12.85 -1.54 -5.55
CA LEU A 99 13.40 -2.32 -4.44
C LEU A 99 14.92 -2.23 -4.37
N MET A 100 15.61 -2.30 -5.52
CA MET A 100 17.06 -2.09 -5.58
C MET A 100 17.45 -0.67 -5.16
N LEU A 101 16.68 0.34 -5.59
CA LEU A 101 16.87 1.72 -5.13
C LEU A 101 16.70 1.83 -3.61
N ALA A 102 15.70 1.16 -3.02
CA ALA A 102 15.50 1.15 -1.57
C ALA A 102 16.71 0.58 -0.83
N ILE A 103 17.29 -0.51 -1.32
CA ILE A 103 18.52 -1.10 -0.76
C ILE A 103 19.68 -0.12 -0.87
N VAL A 104 19.94 0.46 -2.05
CA VAL A 104 21.05 1.40 -2.24
C VAL A 104 20.90 2.63 -1.34
N MET A 105 19.72 3.24 -1.31
CA MET A 105 19.44 4.42 -0.47
C MET A 105 19.56 4.09 1.02
N SER A 106 19.19 2.87 1.44
CA SER A 106 19.29 2.45 2.84
C SER A 106 20.72 2.50 3.37
N LEU A 107 21.72 2.25 2.52
CA LEU A 107 23.14 2.34 2.89
C LEU A 107 23.56 3.77 3.27
N PHE A 108 22.84 4.78 2.76
CA PHE A 108 23.04 6.18 3.13
C PHE A 108 22.14 6.63 4.30
N GLY A 109 21.37 5.72 4.90
CA GLY A 109 20.47 6.00 6.02
C GLY A 109 19.11 6.55 5.60
N PHE A 110 18.74 6.48 4.33
CA PHE A 110 17.44 6.94 3.82
C PHE A 110 16.64 5.79 3.23
N LEU A 111 15.36 5.67 3.59
CA LEU A 111 14.46 4.70 2.98
C LEU A 111 13.58 5.38 1.93
N PHE A 112 13.94 5.21 0.66
CA PHE A 112 13.06 5.56 -0.47
C PHE A 112 12.61 4.27 -1.16
N ALA A 113 11.39 3.84 -0.86
CA ALA A 113 10.85 2.57 -1.33
C ALA A 113 9.80 2.77 -2.44
N ALA A 114 10.04 2.16 -3.59
CA ALA A 114 9.05 2.00 -4.66
C ALA A 114 8.85 0.48 -4.90
N PRO A 115 8.08 -0.20 -4.05
CA PRO A 115 8.10 -1.66 -3.98
C PRO A 115 7.34 -2.36 -5.11
N GLY A 116 6.35 -1.68 -5.69
CA GLY A 116 5.42 -2.26 -6.64
C GLY A 116 4.06 -1.57 -6.56
N ALA A 117 3.06 -2.18 -7.18
CA ALA A 117 1.67 -1.75 -7.10
C ALA A 117 0.71 -2.92 -7.32
N VAL A 118 -0.53 -2.79 -6.84
CA VAL A 118 -1.62 -3.70 -7.22
C VAL A 118 -2.15 -3.31 -8.60
N TYR A 119 -2.01 -4.24 -9.54
CA TYR A 119 -2.57 -4.12 -10.89
C TYR A 119 -4.03 -4.56 -10.84
N ILE A 120 -4.91 -3.72 -11.36
CA ILE A 120 -6.36 -3.95 -11.34
C ILE A 120 -6.85 -3.98 -12.79
N ASN A 121 -7.60 -5.02 -13.14
CA ASN A 121 -8.22 -5.17 -14.44
C ASN A 121 -9.69 -5.60 -14.30
N GLY A 122 -10.59 -4.84 -14.90
CA GLY A 122 -12.03 -5.05 -14.82
C GLY A 122 -12.81 -3.77 -15.11
N ARG A 123 -14.15 -3.87 -15.10
CA ARG A 123 -15.04 -2.73 -15.28
C ARG A 123 -15.13 -1.92 -13.97
N ILE A 124 -14.13 -1.08 -13.73
CA ILE A 124 -14.06 -0.21 -12.55
C ILE A 124 -14.54 1.20 -12.91
N THR A 125 -15.58 1.69 -12.22
CA THR A 125 -16.01 3.10 -12.32
C THR A 125 -15.06 4.02 -11.56
N GLU A 126 -15.10 5.32 -11.83
CA GLU A 126 -14.29 6.30 -11.07
C GLU A 126 -14.59 6.27 -9.57
N GLU A 127 -15.84 6.04 -9.18
CA GLU A 127 -16.22 5.86 -7.79
C GLU A 127 -15.60 4.59 -7.17
N MET A 128 -15.67 3.46 -7.86
CA MET A 128 -15.02 2.23 -7.40
C MET A 128 -13.52 2.43 -7.28
N ASN A 129 -12.89 3.11 -8.24
CA ASN A 129 -11.47 3.42 -8.22
C ASN A 129 -11.09 4.31 -7.03
N GLY A 130 -11.90 5.34 -6.74
CA GLY A 130 -11.72 6.21 -5.58
C GLY A 130 -11.80 5.43 -4.26
N ARG A 131 -12.81 4.56 -4.12
CA ARG A 131 -12.97 3.69 -2.93
C ARG A 131 -11.84 2.67 -2.78
N ILE A 132 -11.38 2.06 -3.88
CA ILE A 132 -10.21 1.18 -3.88
C ILE A 132 -8.97 1.94 -3.41
N SER A 133 -8.74 3.13 -3.95
CA SER A 133 -7.58 3.96 -3.63
C SER A 133 -7.60 4.46 -2.18
N MET A 134 -8.80 4.65 -1.60
CA MET A 134 -8.94 5.03 -0.20
C MET A 134 -8.66 3.86 0.77
N ALA A 135 -8.83 2.61 0.34
CA ALA A 135 -8.72 1.44 1.22
C ALA A 135 -7.34 1.30 1.88
N GLY A 136 -6.25 1.46 1.12
CA GLY A 136 -4.87 1.40 1.63
C GLY A 136 -4.61 2.45 2.71
N PRO A 137 -4.78 3.75 2.43
CA PRO A 137 -4.61 4.81 3.42
C PRO A 137 -5.47 4.65 4.68
N LEU A 138 -6.71 4.14 4.54
CA LEU A 138 -7.58 3.88 5.69
C LEU A 138 -7.05 2.76 6.59
N VAL A 139 -6.52 1.68 6.03
CA VAL A 139 -5.89 0.60 6.82
C VAL A 139 -4.69 1.14 7.58
N ASN A 140 -3.85 1.97 6.95
CA ASN A 140 -2.72 2.57 7.62
C ASN A 140 -3.16 3.56 8.71
N LEU A 141 -4.17 4.39 8.46
CA LEU A 141 -4.70 5.29 9.49
C LEU A 141 -5.25 4.51 10.70
N LEU A 142 -5.96 3.39 10.46
CA LEU A 142 -6.44 2.51 11.52
C LEU A 142 -5.29 1.90 12.32
N LEU A 143 -4.25 1.41 11.66
CA LEU A 143 -3.07 0.85 12.33
C LEU A 143 -2.31 1.91 13.11
N ALA A 144 -2.15 3.11 12.56
CA ALA A 144 -1.50 4.23 13.21
C ALA A 144 -2.22 4.62 14.51
N THR A 145 -3.53 4.86 14.42
CA THR A 145 -4.36 5.22 15.57
C THR A 145 -4.42 4.11 16.61
N SER A 146 -4.54 2.85 16.19
CA SER A 146 -4.50 1.70 17.11
C SER A 146 -3.16 1.60 17.83
N ALA A 147 -2.04 1.82 17.12
CA ALA A 147 -0.71 1.80 17.71
C ALA A 147 -0.52 2.94 18.72
N VAL A 148 -0.96 4.16 18.40
CA VAL A 148 -0.95 5.29 19.35
C VAL A 148 -1.76 4.98 20.61
N ALA A 149 -2.95 4.40 20.46
CA ALA A 149 -3.77 4.00 21.60
C ALA A 149 -3.12 2.89 22.45
N PHE A 150 -2.27 2.06 21.84
CA PHE A 150 -1.59 0.96 22.51
C PHE A 150 -0.32 1.40 23.26
N VAL A 151 0.38 2.44 22.80
CA VAL A 151 1.64 2.94 23.39
C VAL A 151 1.62 3.07 24.92
N PRO A 152 0.60 3.65 25.57
CA PRO A 152 0.59 3.80 27.04
C PRO A 152 0.64 2.49 27.83
N PHE A 153 0.34 1.36 27.18
CA PHE A 153 0.33 0.02 27.78
C PHE A 153 1.63 -0.77 27.52
N THR A 154 2.67 -0.11 27.00
CA THR A 154 3.93 -0.75 26.57
C THR A 154 5.14 -0.10 27.22
N THR A 155 6.24 -0.86 27.34
CA THR A 155 7.53 -0.36 27.86
C THR A 155 8.69 -0.94 27.06
N GLY A 156 9.86 -0.28 27.15
CA GLY A 156 11.08 -0.69 26.47
C GLY A 156 10.88 -0.86 24.96
N ILE A 157 11.46 -1.93 24.40
CA ILE A 157 11.45 -2.20 22.96
C ILE A 157 10.04 -2.31 22.37
N LEU A 158 9.05 -2.80 23.14
CA LEU A 158 7.68 -2.89 22.66
C LEU A 158 7.07 -1.50 22.46
N SER A 159 7.42 -0.55 23.32
CA SER A 159 7.01 0.85 23.17
C SER A 159 7.65 1.48 21.94
N ASP A 160 8.95 1.26 21.74
CA ASP A 160 9.66 1.75 20.55
C ASP A 160 9.03 1.23 19.25
N VAL A 161 8.71 -0.07 19.21
CA VAL A 161 8.05 -0.70 18.05
C VAL A 161 6.63 -0.14 17.86
N ALA A 162 5.85 0.06 18.93
CA ALA A 162 4.52 0.66 18.84
C ALA A 162 4.57 2.10 18.32
N PHE A 163 5.53 2.91 18.78
CA PHE A 163 5.77 4.26 18.26
C PHE A 163 6.19 4.24 16.79
N MET A 164 7.11 3.36 16.39
CA MET A 164 7.49 3.20 14.98
C MET A 164 6.30 2.78 14.12
N MET A 165 5.49 1.83 14.60
CA MET A 165 4.28 1.38 13.91
C MET A 165 3.31 2.55 13.69
N ALA A 166 3.08 3.36 14.73
CA ALA A 166 2.26 4.57 14.64
C ALA A 166 2.83 5.55 13.61
N TYR A 167 4.12 5.85 13.70
CA TYR A 167 4.80 6.80 12.83
C TYR A 167 4.76 6.39 11.36
N PHE A 168 5.19 5.17 11.02
CA PHE A 168 5.25 4.71 9.63
C PHE A 168 3.87 4.61 9.00
N ASN A 169 2.88 4.11 9.73
CA ASN A 169 1.51 4.04 9.21
C ASN A 169 0.88 5.43 9.04
N ALA A 170 1.08 6.35 9.99
CA ALA A 170 0.60 7.73 9.85
C ALA A 170 1.26 8.43 8.66
N PHE A 171 2.57 8.24 8.51
CA PHE A 171 3.33 8.76 7.37
C PHE A 171 2.80 8.20 6.04
N LEU A 172 2.69 6.88 5.90
CA LEU A 172 2.17 6.28 4.66
C LEU A 172 0.73 6.68 4.36
N ALA A 173 -0.13 6.80 5.37
CA ALA A 173 -1.49 7.30 5.19
C ALA A 173 -1.49 8.74 4.70
N LEU A 174 -0.73 9.62 5.35
CA LEU A 174 -0.62 11.03 4.97
C LEU A 174 -0.10 11.20 3.54
N PHE A 175 1.03 10.56 3.21
CA PHE A 175 1.64 10.67 1.89
C PHE A 175 0.72 10.10 0.81
N ASN A 176 0.14 8.92 1.01
CA ASN A 176 -0.76 8.35 -0.01
C ASN A 176 -2.10 9.09 -0.12
N MET A 177 -2.48 9.96 0.82
CA MET A 177 -3.65 10.84 0.67
C MET A 177 -3.37 12.15 -0.10
N LEU A 178 -2.11 12.46 -0.41
CA LEU A 178 -1.78 13.65 -1.20
C LEU A 178 -2.32 13.52 -2.64
N PRO A 179 -2.90 14.59 -3.23
CA PRO A 179 -3.48 14.57 -4.57
C PRO A 179 -2.40 14.68 -5.68
N ILE A 180 -1.34 13.88 -5.61
CA ILE A 180 -0.18 13.92 -6.51
C ILE A 180 0.01 12.53 -7.14
N PRO A 181 -0.09 12.37 -8.47
CA PRO A 181 0.23 11.10 -9.11
C PRO A 181 1.69 10.68 -8.83
N PRO A 182 1.99 9.39 -8.58
CA PRO A 182 1.12 8.22 -8.69
C PRO A 182 0.35 7.84 -7.41
N LEU A 183 0.36 8.68 -6.38
CA LEU A 183 -0.22 8.40 -5.05
C LEU A 183 -1.74 8.20 -5.12
N ASP A 184 -2.29 7.44 -4.16
CA ASP A 184 -3.71 7.10 -4.14
C ASP A 184 -4.64 8.31 -4.05
N GLY A 185 -4.22 9.34 -3.34
CA GLY A 185 -4.94 10.60 -3.16
C GLY A 185 -5.27 11.28 -4.49
N SER A 186 -4.46 11.08 -5.53
CA SER A 186 -4.75 11.58 -6.87
C SER A 186 -6.02 10.97 -7.45
N LYS A 187 -6.28 9.67 -7.23
CA LYS A 187 -7.47 8.96 -7.69
C LYS A 187 -8.69 9.30 -6.82
N ILE A 188 -8.50 9.40 -5.50
CA ILE A 188 -9.55 9.84 -4.56
C ILE A 188 -10.03 11.25 -4.92
N PHE A 189 -9.10 12.15 -5.22
CA PHE A 189 -9.41 13.52 -5.60
C PHE A 189 -10.11 13.60 -6.96
N ARG A 190 -9.69 12.81 -7.95
CA ARG A 190 -10.39 12.68 -9.24
C ARG A 190 -11.82 12.19 -9.06
N TRP A 191 -12.05 11.23 -8.16
CA TRP A 191 -13.41 10.78 -7.82
C TRP A 191 -14.25 11.91 -7.21
N ASN A 192 -13.72 12.65 -6.23
CA ASN A 192 -14.45 13.75 -5.59
C ASN A 192 -14.69 14.95 -6.54
N ARG A 193 -13.83 15.13 -7.54
CA ARG A 193 -13.96 16.15 -8.58
C ARG A 193 -14.62 15.65 -9.86
N ALA A 194 -15.03 14.39 -9.94
CA ALA A 194 -15.77 13.87 -11.07
C ALA A 194 -17.01 14.76 -11.21
N PRO A 195 -17.13 15.56 -12.29
CA PRO A 195 -18.19 16.53 -12.36
C PRO A 195 -19.51 15.77 -12.34
N ILE A 196 -20.47 16.26 -11.57
CA ILE A 196 -21.86 16.28 -12.03
C ILE A 196 -21.78 17.02 -13.37
N LEU A 197 -21.51 16.31 -14.46
CA LEU A 197 -21.53 16.92 -15.78
C LEU A 197 -22.98 17.41 -15.96
N PRO A 198 -23.19 18.70 -16.26
CA PRO A 198 -24.52 19.14 -16.65
C PRO A 198 -24.88 18.33 -17.90
N CYS A 199 -26.04 17.67 -17.86
CA CYS A 199 -26.67 17.17 -19.07
C CYS A 199 -26.87 18.35 -20.03
N SER A 200 -25.97 18.53 -20.99
CA SER A 200 -26.31 19.19 -22.25
C SER A 200 -27.25 18.23 -22.99
N ALA A 201 -28.48 18.55 -23.34
CA ALA A 201 -29.13 19.83 -23.56
C ALA A 201 -30.59 19.78 -23.10
N GLY A 202 -31.06 20.81 -22.41
CA GLY A 202 -32.49 20.96 -22.07
C GLY A 202 -32.79 21.18 -20.58
N GLY A 203 -32.19 22.19 -19.96
CA GLY A 203 -32.87 23.02 -18.96
C GLY A 203 -33.52 22.39 -17.71
N SER A 204 -33.11 21.21 -17.25
CA SER A 204 -33.58 20.68 -15.95
C SER A 204 -32.43 20.08 -15.14
N TRP A 205 -32.30 20.55 -13.90
CA TRP A 205 -31.34 20.08 -12.92
C TRP A 205 -31.81 18.72 -12.39
N CYS A 206 -31.23 17.62 -12.87
CA CYS A 206 -31.45 16.31 -12.26
C CYS A 206 -30.55 16.17 -11.01
N TRP A 207 -31.12 16.43 -9.84
CA TRP A 207 -30.59 15.92 -8.58
C TRP A 207 -30.87 14.42 -8.51
N HIS A 208 -29.85 13.57 -8.65
CA HIS A 208 -29.96 12.21 -8.12
C HIS A 208 -29.70 12.27 -6.61
N SER A 209 -30.78 12.50 -5.84
CA SER A 209 -30.80 12.17 -4.43
C SER A 209 -30.61 10.65 -4.31
N HIS A 210 -29.47 10.22 -3.79
CA HIS A 210 -29.24 8.82 -3.46
C HIS A 210 -30.03 8.50 -2.19
N SER A 211 -31.19 7.85 -2.37
CA SER A 211 -31.90 7.06 -1.35
C SER A 211 -31.49 5.61 -1.44
#